data_AF-A0A2S8ZNG3-F1
#
_entry.id   AF-A0A2S8ZNG3-F1
#
_cell.length_a   1.000
_cell.length_b   1.000
_cell.length_c   1.000
_cell.angle_alpha   90.00
_cell.angle_beta   90.00
_cell.angle_gamma   90.00
#
_symmetry.space_group_name_H-M   'P 1'
#
loop_
_entity.id
_entity.type
_entity.pdbx_description
1 polymer ?
#
loop_
_entity_poly.entity_id
_entity_poly.type
_entity_poly.pdbx_seq_one_letter_code
_entity_poly.pdbx_strand_id
1 'polypeptide(L)'
;MVDLKALVATAKQEMETVKVSNVQVVLGGTEITVEVAQLHPDPWEELVARCPVRAGLPGDMTYGYNPKELTRTYPGITIDGQQLSSDDWAEVYSALASVWRNAVEVTIWGVNVLEQAQEMSKLGKALSGKGSPSPEN
;
A
#
# COMPACT_ATOMS: atom_id res chain seq x y z
N MET A 1 28.21 -10.26 -17.03
CA MET A 1 28.06 -8.89 -16.49
C MET A 1 26.58 -8.56 -16.56
N VAL A 2 25.99 -8.04 -15.48
CA VAL A 2 24.57 -7.66 -15.47
C VAL A 2 24.40 -6.35 -16.25
N ASP A 3 23.42 -6.29 -17.16
CA ASP A 3 23.07 -5.06 -17.87
C ASP A 3 22.10 -4.24 -17.02
N LEU A 4 22.65 -3.28 -16.28
CA LEU A 4 21.87 -2.41 -15.39
C LEU A 4 20.89 -1.51 -16.17
N LYS A 5 21.21 -1.11 -17.40
CA LYS A 5 20.33 -0.23 -18.19
C LYS A 5 19.07 -0.97 -18.61
N ALA A 6 19.22 -2.23 -19.03
CA ALA A 6 18.09 -3.09 -19.36
C ALA A 6 17.18 -3.31 -18.13
N LEU A 7 17.77 -3.59 -16.96
CA LEU A 7 16.99 -3.77 -15.71
C LEU A 7 16.20 -2.52 -15.31
N VAL A 8 16.80 -1.34 -15.41
CA VAL A 8 16.10 -0.07 -15.12
C VAL A 8 14.96 0.18 -16.12
N ALA A 9 15.16 -0.13 -17.40
CA ALA A 9 14.11 0.03 -18.41
C ALA A 9 12.92 -0.91 -18.13
N THR A 10 13.20 -2.17 -17.78
CA THR A 10 12.17 -3.13 -17.36
C THR A 10 11.40 -2.63 -16.15
N ALA A 11 12.10 -2.20 -15.09
CA ALA A 11 11.45 -1.69 -13.88
C ALA A 11 10.54 -0.48 -14.18
N LYS A 12 10.96 0.44 -15.06
CA LYS A 12 10.13 1.58 -15.47
C LYS A 12 8.87 1.14 -16.22
N GLN A 13 9.00 0.17 -17.14
CA GLN A 13 7.86 -0.34 -17.89
C GLN A 13 6.85 -1.05 -16.99
N GLU A 14 7.31 -1.81 -16.00
CA GLU A 14 6.44 -2.43 -15.00
C GLU A 14 5.68 -1.38 -14.18
N MET A 15 6.33 -0.26 -13.86
CA MET A 15 5.69 0.85 -13.14
C MET A 15 4.62 1.59 -13.96
N GLU A 16 4.63 1.51 -15.30
CA GLU A 16 3.57 2.10 -16.13
C GLU A 16 2.23 1.37 -15.97
N THR A 17 2.24 0.13 -15.45
CA THR A 17 1.01 -0.63 -15.21
C THR A 17 0.45 -0.32 -13.82
N VAL A 18 -0.59 0.52 -13.77
CA VAL A 18 -1.30 0.83 -12.52
C VAL A 18 -2.12 -0.38 -12.08
N LYS A 19 -1.75 -0.99 -10.97
CA LYS A 19 -2.56 -2.04 -10.34
C LYS A 19 -3.79 -1.41 -9.67
N VAL A 20 -4.96 -2.00 -9.88
CA VAL A 20 -6.20 -1.58 -9.24
C VAL A 20 -6.76 -2.76 -8.45
N SER A 21 -7.22 -2.50 -7.23
CA SER A 21 -7.90 -3.47 -6.39
C SER A 21 -9.25 -2.95 -5.92
N ASN A 22 -10.26 -3.81 -5.90
CA ASN A 22 -11.64 -3.41 -5.58
C ASN A 22 -12.03 -3.95 -4.21
N VAL A 23 -12.81 -3.16 -3.47
CA VAL A 23 -13.43 -3.57 -2.21
C VAL A 23 -14.87 -3.08 -2.16
N GLN A 24 -15.79 -4.00 -1.89
CA GLN A 24 -17.19 -3.66 -1.66
C GLN A 24 -17.38 -3.19 -0.22
N VAL A 25 -18.08 -2.08 -0.05
CA VAL A 25 -18.39 -1.51 1.27
C VAL A 25 -19.84 -1.04 1.32
N VAL A 26 -20.38 -0.88 2.53
CA VAL A 26 -21.72 -0.30 2.72
C VAL A 26 -21.62 1.11 3.28
N LEU A 27 -22.18 2.08 2.54
CA LEU A 27 -22.28 3.49 2.92
C LEU A 27 -23.75 3.92 2.93
N GLY A 28 -24.24 4.41 4.08
CA GLY A 28 -25.64 4.85 4.18
C GLY A 28 -26.69 3.76 3.91
N GLY A 29 -26.31 2.47 4.05
CA GLY A 29 -27.17 1.34 3.72
C GLY A 29 -27.10 0.86 2.26
N THR A 30 -26.30 1.52 1.41
CA THR A 30 -26.08 1.15 0.02
C THR A 30 -24.72 0.49 -0.15
N GLU A 31 -24.66 -0.63 -0.89
CA GLU A 31 -23.40 -1.24 -1.31
C GLU A 31 -22.79 -0.44 -2.47
N ILE A 32 -21.52 -0.09 -2.34
CA ILE A 32 -20.73 0.63 -3.35
C ILE A 32 -19.41 -0.10 -3.59
N THR A 33 -18.82 0.07 -4.77
CA THR A 33 -17.48 -0.46 -5.07
C THR A 33 -16.44 0.63 -4.92
N VAL A 34 -15.47 0.44 -4.02
CA VAL A 34 -14.29 1.29 -3.89
C VAL A 34 -13.15 0.65 -4.67
N GLU A 35 -12.69 1.35 -5.69
CA GLU A 35 -11.52 0.98 -6.50
C GLU A 35 -10.31 1.74 -5.97
N VAL A 36 -9.24 1.01 -5.68
CA VAL A 36 -7.99 1.53 -5.12
C VAL A 36 -6.89 1.34 -6.15
N ALA A 37 -6.41 2.45 -6.71
CA ALA A 37 -5.26 2.45 -7.61
C ALA A 37 -3.95 2.46 -6.81
N GLN A 38 -2.98 1.67 -7.25
CA GLN A 38 -1.60 1.71 -6.75
C GLN A 38 -0.99 3.09 -7.00
N LEU A 39 -0.27 3.61 -6.02
CA LEU A 39 0.57 4.79 -6.25
C LEU A 39 1.93 4.37 -6.80
N HIS A 40 2.54 5.27 -7.59
CA HIS A 40 3.96 5.17 -7.86
C HIS A 40 4.77 5.21 -6.54
N PRO A 41 5.99 4.66 -6.52
CA PRO A 41 6.83 4.64 -5.32
C PRO A 41 7.04 6.03 -4.70
N ASP A 42 7.42 7.04 -5.49
CA ASP A 42 7.72 8.37 -4.93
C ASP A 42 6.47 9.03 -4.28
N PRO A 43 5.29 9.10 -4.94
CA PRO A 43 4.07 9.59 -4.29
C PRO A 43 3.63 8.78 -3.06
N TRP A 44 3.86 7.45 -3.07
CA TRP A 44 3.57 6.61 -1.91
C TRP A 44 4.47 6.96 -0.71
N GLU A 45 5.79 7.09 -0.93
CA GLU A 45 6.74 7.47 0.11
C GLU A 45 6.43 8.85 0.69
N GLU A 46 6.11 9.82 -0.17
CA GLU A 46 5.68 11.14 0.27
C GLU A 46 4.40 11.09 1.12
N LEU A 47 3.43 10.24 0.75
CA LEU A 47 2.21 10.07 1.52
C LEU A 47 2.49 9.43 2.89
N VAL A 48 3.31 8.37 2.93
CA VAL A 48 3.76 7.72 4.17
C VAL A 48 4.44 8.74 5.10
N ALA A 49 5.33 9.57 4.56
CA ALA A 49 6.05 10.59 5.34
C ALA A 49 5.12 11.65 5.96
N ARG A 50 3.99 11.95 5.32
CA ARG A 50 2.97 12.89 5.85
C ARG A 50 2.08 12.27 6.93
N CYS A 51 2.09 10.95 7.08
CA CYS A 51 1.24 10.22 8.02
C CYS A 51 2.08 9.52 9.10
N PRO A 52 2.81 10.24 9.97
CA PRO A 52 3.75 9.63 10.92
C PRO A 52 3.05 8.74 11.94
N VAL A 53 3.80 7.78 12.48
CA VAL A 53 3.33 6.89 13.56
C VAL A 53 2.86 7.67 14.79
N ARG A 54 1.75 7.26 15.38
CA ARG A 54 1.26 7.81 16.65
C ARG A 54 1.90 7.05 17.83
N ALA A 55 2.31 7.80 18.84
CA ALA A 55 2.94 7.24 20.02
C ALA A 55 2.01 6.25 20.75
N GLY A 56 2.56 5.09 21.12
CA GLY A 56 1.84 4.08 21.92
C GLY A 56 0.83 3.23 21.17
N LEU A 57 0.78 3.29 19.83
CA LEU A 57 -0.11 2.45 19.02
C LEU A 57 0.69 1.34 18.30
N PRO A 58 0.56 0.07 18.74
CA PRO A 58 1.28 -1.05 18.11
C PRO A 58 0.96 -1.26 16.62
N GLY A 59 -0.25 -0.89 16.19
CA GLY A 59 -0.65 -0.96 14.79
C GLY A 59 0.21 -0.07 13.91
N ASP A 60 0.38 1.19 14.29
CA ASP A 60 1.21 2.16 13.55
C ASP A 60 2.67 1.70 13.46
N MET A 61 3.21 1.14 14.55
CA MET A 61 4.58 0.61 14.58
C MET A 61 4.79 -0.57 13.62
N THR A 62 3.75 -1.36 13.37
CA THR A 62 3.81 -2.50 12.45
C THR A 62 3.94 -2.03 10.99
N TYR A 63 3.29 -0.93 10.64
CA TYR A 63 3.30 -0.39 9.28
C TYR A 63 4.39 0.66 9.04
N GLY A 64 4.87 1.32 10.09
CA GLY A 64 5.81 2.45 10.01
C GLY A 64 5.15 3.79 9.71
N TYR A 65 3.81 3.87 9.74
CA TYR A 65 3.01 5.07 9.54
C TYR A 65 1.66 4.95 10.27
N ASN A 66 0.88 6.02 10.30
CA ASN A 66 -0.51 6.00 10.77
C ASN A 66 -1.43 5.56 9.62
N PRO A 67 -1.90 4.29 9.61
CA PRO A 67 -2.63 3.75 8.46
C PRO A 67 -4.02 4.34 8.32
N LYS A 68 -4.61 4.86 9.41
CA LYS A 68 -5.92 5.50 9.40
C LYS A 68 -5.86 6.86 8.70
N GLU A 69 -4.84 7.66 9.00
CA GLU A 69 -4.66 8.96 8.33
C GLU A 69 -4.27 8.76 6.87
N LEU A 70 -3.32 7.87 6.60
CA LEU A 70 -2.90 7.56 5.23
C LEU A 70 -4.08 7.12 4.35
N THR A 71 -4.91 6.21 4.88
CA THR A 71 -6.11 5.74 4.16
C THR A 71 -7.10 6.88 3.93
N ARG A 72 -7.31 7.75 4.92
CA ARG A 72 -8.23 8.90 4.82
C ARG A 72 -7.81 9.90 3.75
N THR A 73 -6.50 10.09 3.54
CA THR A 73 -5.96 11.10 2.62
C THR A 73 -5.46 10.51 1.29
N TYR A 74 -5.83 9.27 0.97
CA TYR A 74 -5.30 8.55 -0.19
C TYR A 74 -5.85 9.13 -1.53
N PRO A 75 -4.99 9.56 -2.48
CA PRO A 75 -5.42 10.27 -3.69
C PRO A 75 -5.86 9.35 -4.86
N GLY A 76 -5.82 8.02 -4.70
CA GLY A 76 -6.09 7.04 -5.76
C GLY A 76 -7.41 6.28 -5.62
N ILE A 77 -8.48 6.95 -5.19
CA ILE A 77 -9.78 6.33 -4.95
C ILE A 77 -10.82 6.69 -6.01
N THR A 78 -11.45 5.64 -6.55
CA THR A 78 -12.63 5.73 -7.41
C THR A 78 -13.80 5.00 -6.74
N ILE A 79 -15.00 5.55 -6.83
CA ILE A 79 -16.24 4.89 -6.37
C ILE A 79 -17.19 4.76 -7.55
N ASP A 80 -17.55 3.53 -7.89
CA ASP A 80 -18.44 3.19 -9.01
C ASP A 80 -18.06 3.93 -10.31
N GLY A 81 -16.76 3.96 -10.64
CA GLY A 81 -16.22 4.65 -11.82
C GLY A 81 -16.02 6.17 -11.68
N GLN A 82 -16.39 6.80 -10.57
CA GLN A 82 -16.12 8.21 -10.28
C GLN A 82 -14.86 8.39 -9.42
N GLN A 83 -13.82 8.98 -10.01
CA GLN A 83 -12.63 9.40 -9.27
C GLN A 83 -13.00 10.50 -8.26
N LEU A 84 -12.57 10.33 -7.01
CA LEU A 84 -12.79 11.32 -5.96
C LEU A 84 -11.54 12.19 -5.75
N SER A 85 -11.77 13.42 -5.29
CA SER A 85 -10.71 14.22 -4.69
C SER A 85 -10.35 13.66 -3.31
N SER A 86 -9.17 14.02 -2.78
CA SER A 86 -8.78 13.61 -1.43
C SER A 86 -9.73 14.12 -0.35
N ASP A 87 -10.34 15.30 -0.54
CA ASP A 87 -11.27 15.90 0.41
C ASP A 87 -12.62 15.16 0.38
N ASP A 88 -13.19 14.91 -0.82
CA ASP A 88 -14.42 14.13 -0.96
C ASP A 88 -14.25 12.71 -0.42
N TRP A 89 -13.10 12.09 -0.69
CA TRP A 89 -12.78 10.79 -0.14
C TRP A 89 -12.68 10.81 1.39
N ALA A 90 -12.06 11.83 1.98
CA ALA A 90 -11.95 11.94 3.43
C ALA A 90 -13.33 12.03 4.11
N GLU A 91 -14.30 12.68 3.47
CA GLU A 91 -15.69 12.72 3.94
C GLU A 91 -16.34 11.34 3.86
N VAL A 92 -16.24 10.65 2.71
CA VAL A 92 -16.75 9.28 2.53
C VAL A 92 -16.15 8.32 3.55
N TYR A 93 -14.82 8.32 3.69
CA TYR A 93 -14.11 7.47 4.64
C TYR A 93 -14.55 7.72 6.09
N SER A 94 -14.82 8.98 6.43
CA SER A 94 -15.31 9.38 7.75
C SER A 94 -16.75 8.92 8.03
N ALA A 95 -17.54 8.66 7.00
CA ALA A 95 -18.90 8.12 7.11
C ALA A 95 -18.94 6.58 7.13
N LEU A 96 -17.88 5.90 6.69
CA LEU A 96 -17.81 4.43 6.72
C LEU A 96 -17.78 3.88 8.16
N ALA A 97 -18.41 2.71 8.36
CA ALA A 97 -18.24 1.95 9.59
C ALA A 97 -16.80 1.43 9.72
N SER A 98 -16.38 1.13 10.95
CA SER A 98 -14.99 0.73 11.26
C SER A 98 -14.53 -0.51 10.48
N VAL A 99 -15.41 -1.50 10.28
CA VAL A 99 -15.11 -2.71 9.49
C VAL A 99 -14.77 -2.38 8.04
N TRP A 100 -15.51 -1.45 7.43
CA TRP A 100 -15.29 -1.03 6.04
C TRP A 100 -14.04 -0.18 5.90
N ARG A 101 -13.78 0.71 6.88
CA ARG A 101 -12.51 1.45 6.92
C ARG A 101 -11.30 0.51 6.98
N ASN A 102 -11.42 -0.57 7.75
CA ASN A 102 -10.37 -1.58 7.84
C ASN A 102 -10.19 -2.37 6.53
N ALA A 103 -11.30 -2.72 5.87
CA ALA A 103 -11.24 -3.39 4.58
C ALA A 103 -10.50 -2.54 3.53
N VAL A 104 -10.84 -1.25 3.44
CA VAL A 104 -10.16 -0.31 2.52
C VAL A 104 -8.69 -0.14 2.86
N GLU A 105 -8.35 -0.01 4.15
CA GLU A 105 -6.95 0.09 4.62
C GLU A 105 -6.13 -1.14 4.21
N VAL A 106 -6.67 -2.35 4.40
CA VAL A 106 -6.01 -3.59 3.98
C VAL A 106 -5.84 -3.65 2.46
N THR A 107 -6.82 -3.16 1.69
CA THR A 107 -6.71 -3.08 0.22
C THR A 107 -5.62 -2.11 -0.22
N ILE A 108 -5.53 -0.92 0.38
CA ILE A 108 -4.46 0.05 0.10
C ILE A 108 -3.09 -0.53 0.44
N TRP A 109 -2.94 -1.17 1.59
CA TRP A 109 -1.70 -1.85 1.94
C TRP A 109 -1.39 -2.99 0.95
N GLY A 110 -2.40 -3.77 0.59
CA GLY A 110 -2.29 -4.88 -0.36
C GLY A 110 -1.75 -4.44 -1.71
N VAL A 111 -2.28 -3.35 -2.27
CA VAL A 111 -1.88 -2.89 -3.60
C VAL A 111 -0.50 -2.22 -3.62
N ASN A 112 -0.10 -1.54 -2.52
CA ASN A 112 1.16 -0.78 -2.49
C ASN A 112 2.34 -1.53 -1.87
N VAL A 113 2.11 -2.53 -1.00
CA VAL A 113 3.18 -3.09 -0.13
C VAL A 113 3.29 -4.61 -0.21
N LEU A 114 2.20 -5.34 -0.41
CA LEU A 114 2.17 -6.79 -0.18
C LEU A 114 3.17 -7.56 -1.05
N GLU A 115 3.26 -7.25 -2.34
CA GLU A 115 4.13 -7.99 -3.27
C GLU A 115 5.60 -7.81 -2.93
N GLN A 116 6.02 -6.58 -2.66
CA GLN A 116 7.38 -6.24 -2.25
C GLN A 116 7.72 -6.86 -0.89
N ALA A 117 6.77 -6.86 0.05
CA ALA A 117 6.95 -7.53 1.33
C ALA A 117 7.13 -9.06 1.17
N GLN A 118 6.37 -9.69 0.27
CA GLN A 118 6.52 -11.11 -0.05
C GLN A 118 7.87 -11.39 -0.72
N GLU A 119 8.32 -10.53 -1.63
CA GLU A 119 9.62 -10.65 -2.29
C GLU A 119 10.77 -10.54 -1.28
N MET A 120 10.75 -9.51 -0.41
CA MET A 120 11.72 -9.34 0.66
C MET A 120 11.74 -10.56 1.59
N SER A 121 10.58 -11.11 1.95
CA SER A 121 10.50 -12.33 2.77
C SER A 121 11.15 -13.54 2.08
N LYS A 122 10.94 -13.71 0.77
CA LYS A 122 11.57 -14.79 -0.01
C LYS A 122 13.09 -14.60 -0.10
N LEU A 123 13.56 -13.39 -0.36
CA LEU A 123 14.99 -13.06 -0.41
C LEU A 123 15.66 -13.29 0.96
N GLY A 124 15.04 -12.84 2.05
CA GLY A 124 15.53 -13.06 3.41
C GLY A 124 15.65 -14.55 3.76
N LYS A 125 14.66 -15.37 3.38
CA LYS A 125 14.72 -16.83 3.54
C LYS A 125 15.86 -17.45 2.70
N ALA A 126 16.03 -17.01 1.46
CA ALA A 126 17.10 -17.49 0.58
C ALA A 126 18.50 -17.13 1.10
N LEU A 127 18.65 -15.94 1.70
CA LEU A 127 19.90 -15.52 2.35
C LEU A 127 20.16 -16.30 3.64
N SER A 128 19.13 -16.54 4.46
CA SER A 128 19.27 -17.31 5.71
C SER A 128 19.57 -18.80 5.48
N GLY A 129 19.11 -19.36 4.35
CA GLY A 129 19.38 -20.75 3.96
C GLY A 129 20.77 -20.97 3.35
N LYS A 130 21.45 -19.92 2.91
CA LYS A 130 22.88 -19.95 2.58
C LYS A 130 23.66 -19.70 3.87
N GLY A 131 23.91 -20.77 4.64
CA GLY A 131 24.69 -20.67 5.87
C GLY A 131 25.94 -19.83 5.65
N SER A 132 26.14 -18.82 6.48
CA SER A 132 27.39 -18.06 6.49
C SER A 132 28.54 -19.06 6.56
N PRO A 133 29.57 -18.98 5.70
CA PRO A 133 30.75 -19.80 5.89
C PRO A 133 31.30 -19.41 7.27
N SER A 134 31.23 -20.36 8.22
CA SER A 134 31.91 -20.21 9.49
C SER A 134 33.38 -19.92 9.20
N PRO A 135 34.00 -18.91 9.83
CA PRO A 135 35.43 -18.71 9.70
C PRO A 135 36.13 -19.98 10.19
N GLU A 136 36.97 -20.58 9.36
CA GLU A 136 37.88 -21.63 9.81
C GLU A 136 38.84 -21.01 10.84
N ASN A 137 38.82 -21.54 12.06
CA ASN A 137 39.79 -21.21 13.11
C ASN A 137 41.09 -21.97 12.92
#